data_AF-A0A3B0LYX9-F1
#
_entry.id   AF-A0A3B0LYX9-F1
#
_cell.length_a   1.000
_cell.length_b   1.000
_cell.length_c   1.000
_cell.angle_alpha   90.00
_cell.angle_beta   90.00
_cell.angle_gamma   90.00
#
_symmetry.space_group_name_H-M   'P 1'
#
loop_
_entity.id
_entity.type
_entity.pdbx_description
1 polymer ?
#
loop_
_entity_poly.entity_id
_entity_poly.type
_entity_poly.pdbx_seq_one_letter_code
_entity_poly.pdbx_strand_id
1 'polypeptide(L)' 'MNTQSMWLETMLDLSRQPVGIRFLYNDELYNRCETAEASAPLPYCLAVKNASFGTACKLNIKKMACLAGARA' A
#
# COMPACT_ATOMS: atom_id res chain seq x y z
N MET A 1 -1.46 -14.63 5.73
CA MET A 1 -0.75 -13.78 6.72
C MET A 1 0.74 -13.95 6.50
N ASN A 2 1.48 -12.85 6.41
CA ASN A 2 2.92 -12.85 6.14
C ASN A 2 3.67 -13.12 7.45
N THR A 3 4.63 -14.05 7.46
CA THR A 3 5.28 -14.52 8.70
C THR A 3 5.98 -13.38 9.48
N GLN A 4 6.42 -12.33 8.79
CA GLN A 4 7.05 -11.16 9.41
C GLN A 4 6.09 -10.28 10.21
N SER A 5 4.81 -10.20 9.81
CA SER A 5 3.80 -9.42 10.55
C SER A 5 3.50 -10.03 11.92
N MET A 6 3.47 -11.36 11.99
CA MET A 6 3.22 -12.11 13.22
C MET A 6 4.25 -11.82 14.33
N TRP A 7 5.53 -11.72 13.97
CA TRP A 7 6.59 -11.40 14.93
C TRP A 7 6.45 -9.97 15.47
N LEU A 8 6.13 -9.00 14.61
CA LEU A 8 5.90 -7.61 15.01
C LEU A 8 4.73 -7.48 15.97
N GLU A 9 3.61 -8.16 15.67
CA GLU A 9 2.43 -8.18 16.55
C GLU A 9 2.77 -8.78 17.92
N THR A 10 3.48 -9.90 17.93
CA THR A 10 3.84 -10.62 19.17
C THR A 10 4.84 -9.83 20.03
N MET A 11 5.80 -9.14 19.40
CA MET A 11 6.87 -8.44 20.13
C MET A 11 6.46 -7.04 20.61
N LEU A 12 5.55 -6.36 19.90
CA LEU A 12 5.23 -4.95 20.15
C LEU A 12 3.81 -4.72 20.69
N ASP A 13 3.01 -5.78 20.84
CA ASP A 13 1.62 -5.72 21.34
C ASP A 13 0.80 -4.61 20.65
N LEU A 14 0.89 -4.57 19.32
CA LEU A 14 0.30 -3.48 18.55
C LEU A 14 -1.24 -3.62 18.55
N SER A 15 -1.92 -2.57 18.99
CA SER A 15 -3.39 -2.48 18.89
C SER A 15 -3.92 -2.44 17.44
N ARG A 16 -3.03 -2.27 16.46
CA ARG A 16 -3.34 -2.24 15.02
C ARG A 16 -2.26 -2.95 14.22
N GLN A 17 -2.69 -3.58 13.13
CA GLN A 17 -1.80 -4.21 12.17
C GLN A 17 -0.87 -3.17 11.50
N PRO A 18 0.43 -3.48 11.33
CA PRO A 18 1.33 -2.60 10.60
C PRO A 18 0.91 -2.52 9.13
N VAL A 19 0.77 -1.29 8.63
CA VAL A 19 0.50 -1.00 7.22
C VAL A 19 1.68 -0.26 6.61
N GLY A 20 2.00 -0.54 5.36
CA GLY A 20 3.18 0.01 4.71
C GLY A 20 3.04 0.13 3.21
N ILE A 21 4.06 0.71 2.59
CA ILE A 21 4.14 0.89 1.14
C ILE A 21 5.17 -0.10 0.61
N ARG A 22 4.78 -0.79 -0.46
CA ARG A 22 5.67 -1.71 -1.19
C ARG A 22 5.88 -1.17 -2.60
N PHE A 23 7.12 -0.83 -2.92
CA PHE A 23 7.50 -0.47 -4.28
C PHE A 23 7.55 -1.71 -5.17
N LEU A 24 6.88 -1.63 -6.31
CA LEU A 24 6.91 -2.64 -7.37
C LEU A 24 7.71 -2.02 -8.52
N TYR A 25 8.92 -2.53 -8.75
CA TYR A 25 9.91 -1.86 -9.60
C TYR A 25 9.76 -2.14 -11.10
N ASN A 26 8.88 -3.06 -11.47
CA ASN A 26 8.62 -3.39 -12.87
C ASN A 26 7.16 -3.80 -13.10
N ASP A 27 6.76 -3.78 -14.37
CA ASP A 27 5.40 -4.08 -14.78
C ASP A 27 4.99 -5.53 -14.47
N GLU A 28 5.93 -6.49 -14.51
CA GLU A 28 5.63 -7.88 -14.16
C GLU A 28 5.19 -8.01 -12.70
N LEU A 29 5.91 -7.38 -11.78
CA LEU A 29 5.58 -7.35 -10.35
C LEU A 29 4.27 -6.59 -10.11
N TYR A 30 4.03 -5.50 -10.85
CA TYR A 30 2.79 -4.75 -10.78
C TYR A 30 1.57 -5.57 -11.23
N ASN A 31 1.71 -6.28 -12.34
CA ASN A 31 0.65 -7.08 -12.93
C ASN A 31 0.36 -8.35 -12.12
N ARG A 32 1.40 -8.99 -11.55
CA ARG A 32 1.25 -10.14 -10.64
C ARG A 32 0.72 -9.78 -9.25
N CYS A 33 0.71 -8.50 -8.88
CA CYS A 33 0.16 -8.06 -7.60
C CYS A 33 -1.37 -8.25 -7.57
N GLU A 34 -1.84 -9.13 -6.69
CA GLU A 34 -3.26 -9.45 -6.48
C GLU A 34 -4.07 -8.29 -5.90
N THR A 35 -3.40 -7.30 -5.29
CA THR A 35 -4.07 -6.11 -4.75
C THR A 35 -4.78 -5.35 -5.87
N ALA A 36 -6.04 -4.97 -5.62
CA ALA A 36 -6.84 -4.24 -6.60
C ALA A 36 -6.20 -2.88 -6.96
N GLU A 37 -6.27 -2.51 -8.24
CA GLU A 37 -5.88 -1.18 -8.68
C GLU A 37 -6.99 -0.17 -8.30
N ALA A 38 -6.60 1.07 -7.99
CA ALA A 38 -7.58 2.11 -7.71
C ALA A 38 -8.48 2.37 -8.94
N SER A 39 -9.80 2.38 -8.72
CA SER A 39 -10.80 2.63 -9.76
C SER A 39 -10.63 4.02 -10.38
N ALA A 40 -10.38 5.03 -9.55
CA ALA A 40 -10.14 6.42 -9.93
C ALA A 40 -8.74 6.90 -9.50
N PRO A 41 -8.21 7.98 -10.11
CA PRO A 41 -6.98 8.59 -9.66
C PRO A 41 -7.05 8.96 -8.17
N LEU A 42 -6.06 8.52 -7.41
CA LEU A 42 -6.01 8.72 -5.96
C LEU A 42 -4.75 9.53 -5.60
N PRO A 43 -4.84 10.57 -4.75
CA PRO A 43 -3.64 11.19 -4.20
C PRO A 43 -2.97 10.23 -3.20
N TYR A 44 -1.63 10.24 -3.18
CA TYR A 44 -0.84 9.35 -2.32
C TYR A 44 -1.26 9.37 -0.84
N CYS A 45 -1.48 10.56 -0.28
CA CYS A 45 -1.88 10.70 1.13
C CYS A 45 -3.20 9.98 1.45
N LEU A 46 -4.14 9.96 0.50
CA LEU A 46 -5.40 9.24 0.65
C LEU A 46 -5.20 7.72 0.49
N ALA A 47 -4.27 7.28 -0.36
CA ALA A 47 -3.88 5.88 -0.46
C ALA A 47 -3.36 5.34 0.88
N VAL A 48 -2.44 6.08 1.50
CA VAL A 48 -1.88 5.72 2.81
C VAL A 48 -2.96 5.74 3.89
N LYS A 49 -3.81 6.78 3.91
CA LYS A 49 -4.94 6.84 4.85
C LYS A 49 -5.86 5.63 4.71
N ASN A 50 -6.25 5.27 3.49
CA ASN A 50 -7.13 4.14 3.23
C ASN A 50 -6.49 2.80 3.63
N ALA A 51 -5.18 2.65 3.39
CA ALA A 51 -4.42 1.48 3.83
C ALA A 51 -4.47 1.34 5.35
N SER A 52 -4.34 2.44 6.11
CA SER A 52 -4.50 2.45 7.58
C SER A 52 -5.89 2.08 8.07
N PHE A 53 -6.92 2.15 7.21
CA PHE A 53 -8.28 1.64 7.49
C PHE A 53 -8.51 0.21 6.98
N GLY A 54 -7.49 -0.45 6.43
CA GLY A 54 -7.57 -1.82 5.92
C GLY A 54 -7.85 -1.93 4.42
N THR A 55 -7.95 -0.82 3.70
CA THR A 55 -8.19 -0.81 2.25
C THR A 55 -6.87 -0.64 1.50
N ALA A 56 -6.28 -1.75 1.07
CA ALA A 56 -5.09 -1.75 0.24
C ALA A 56 -5.43 -1.52 -1.24
N CYS A 57 -4.60 -0.76 -1.95
CA CYS A 57 -4.67 -0.63 -3.40
C CYS A 57 -3.26 -0.61 -4.02
N LYS A 58 -3.17 -1.01 -5.30
CA LYS A 58 -1.99 -0.74 -6.12
C LYS A 58 -2.23 0.51 -6.98
N LEU A 59 -1.16 1.27 -7.19
CA LEU A 59 -1.15 2.52 -7.93
C LEU A 59 0.04 2.57 -8.87
N ASN A 60 -0.18 3.10 -10.07
CA ASN A 60 0.87 3.52 -11.00
C ASN A 60 0.74 5.03 -11.25
N ILE A 61 1.65 5.59 -12.06
CA ILE A 61 1.66 7.03 -12.32
C ILE A 61 0.37 7.55 -13.00
N LYS A 62 -0.32 6.70 -13.77
CA LYS A 62 -1.58 7.05 -14.45
C LYS A 62 -2.75 7.13 -13.46
N LYS A 63 -2.66 6.41 -12.33
CA LYS A 63 -3.68 6.37 -11.27
C LYS A 63 -3.34 7.29 -10.09
N MET A 64 -2.30 8.11 -10.20
CA MET A 64 -1.90 9.05 -9.16
C MET A 64 -2.47 10.45 -9.44
N ALA A 65 -3.33 10.96 -8.56
CA ALA A 65 -3.96 12.28 -8.75
C ALA A 65 -3.02 13.45 -8.39
N CYS A 66 -2.06 13.22 -7.48
CA CYS A 66 -1.11 14.23 -7.05
C CYS A 66 0.28 13.62 -6.90
N LEU A 67 1.27 14.21 -7.58
CA LEU A 67 2.65 13.76 -7.55
C LEU A 67 3.44 14.30 -6.37
N ALA A 68 2.94 15.30 -5.62
CA ALA A 68 3.69 15.94 -4.55
C ALA A 68 4.05 14.97 -3.40
N GLY A 69 3.12 14.08 -3.05
CA GLY A 69 3.36 13.03 -2.05
C GLY A 69 3.88 11.71 -2.62
N ALA A 70 3.90 11.56 -3.94
CA ALA A 70 4.29 10.32 -4.62
C ALA A 70 5.79 10.24 -4.95
N ARG A 71 6.59 11.22 -4.49
CA ARG A 71 8.05 11.21 -4.62
C ARG A 71 8.63 10.60 -3.35
N ALA A 72 8.95 9.32 -3.39
CA ALA A 72 9.71 8.61 -2.38
C ALA A 72 10.93 7.98 -3.06
#